data_AF-A0A7T8HKH4-F1
#
_entry.id   AF-A0A7T8HKH4-F1
#
_cell.length_a   1.000
_cell.length_b   1.000
_cell.length_c   1.000
_cell.angle_alpha   90.00
_cell.angle_beta   90.00
_cell.angle_gamma   90.00
#
_symmetry.space_group_name_H-M   'P 1'
#
loop_
_entity.id
_entity.type
_entity.pdbx_description
1 polymer ?
#
loop_
_entity_poly.entity_id
_entity_poly.type
_entity_poly.pdbx_seq_one_letter_code
_entity_poly.pdbx_strand_id
1 'polypeptide(L)'
;MRTIRIAWKWSTNTNCIESFQTTLLRIRNDRRDLSLDPFEIRYFERGQKLGSYHLLSIYFGLEFILKKIETLSELIDELTKAKSFLKRDLITRPLKPTSNVNFLLCIFKDENLDNWISYMSASTGLSNEKISEYIDNMTSLIDWTTFFNVFRRIMNVESRMSKALRTQFYKTKEKAHFGMMGNQDFADFLQYEQKEKPPDNICLMLLEHIQRIARAINVFTSNRISMKDPKLSFEDFLDYLFSPSNALLPPNIQEDDMNHPLPQYFINSSHNSYLNGHQFFGNSIVRNYARLLRLGVRCIEIDCWNGYSEDFPISVTHGNTLCTKVDFLSVVRSIREHAFATSPYPVIISIEDHCSTSRQRLMADILRTELGEYLLTEPIDNGKDLPSPYQLRYKIILKHKKFSENPEIRMKP
;
A
#
# COMPACT_ATOMS: atom_id res chain seq x y z
N MET A 1 1.10 -2.88 4.14
CA MET A 1 0.59 -1.58 3.65
C MET A 1 -0.24 -0.93 4.75
N ARG A 2 -0.27 0.41 4.82
CA ARG A 2 -0.92 1.16 5.90
C ARG A 2 -2.35 1.55 5.49
N THR A 3 -3.30 1.43 6.40
CA THR A 3 -4.75 1.70 6.16
C THR A 3 -5.14 3.03 6.81
N ILE A 4 -6.02 3.85 6.19
CA ILE A 4 -6.65 5.02 6.82
C ILE A 4 -8.17 4.82 6.84
N ARG A 5 -8.85 5.21 7.92
CA ARG A 5 -10.33 5.29 7.92
C ARG A 5 -10.73 6.74 7.74
N ILE A 6 -11.61 7.02 6.80
CA ILE A 6 -12.18 8.35 6.59
C ILE A 6 -13.68 8.21 6.85
N ALA A 7 -14.15 8.84 7.92
CA ALA A 7 -15.57 8.90 8.24
C ALA A 7 -16.15 10.21 7.73
N TRP A 8 -17.33 10.17 7.11
CA TRP A 8 -18.09 11.39 6.83
C TRP A 8 -19.58 11.16 7.08
N LYS A 9 -20.28 12.26 7.35
CA LYS A 9 -21.71 12.26 7.57
C LYS A 9 -22.39 12.91 6.38
N TRP A 10 -23.26 12.19 5.69
CA TRP A 10 -24.14 12.79 4.70
C TRP A 10 -25.21 13.63 5.40
N SER A 11 -25.68 14.72 4.78
CA SER A 11 -26.78 15.53 5.32
C SER A 11 -28.08 14.74 5.47
N THR A 12 -28.21 13.59 4.80
CA THR A 12 -29.34 12.66 4.90
C THR A 12 -29.05 11.52 5.88
N ASN A 13 -29.01 11.81 7.18
CA ASN A 13 -29.11 10.89 8.34
C ASN A 13 -28.37 9.51 8.34
N THR A 14 -27.47 9.24 7.40
CA THR A 14 -26.65 8.02 7.39
C THR A 14 -25.21 8.39 7.75
N ASN A 15 -24.75 7.90 8.89
CA ASN A 15 -23.32 7.86 9.20
C ASN A 15 -22.70 6.78 8.31
N CYS A 16 -22.00 7.16 7.25
CA CYS A 16 -21.22 6.22 6.43
C CYS A 16 -19.77 6.30 6.88
N ILE A 17 -19.30 5.27 7.59
CA ILE A 17 -17.91 5.20 8.02
C ILE A 17 -17.15 4.22 7.12
N GLU A 18 -16.57 4.73 6.04
CA GLU A 18 -15.83 3.87 5.11
C GLU A 18 -14.34 3.76 5.50
N SER A 19 -13.85 2.53 5.63
CA SER A 19 -12.44 2.24 5.91
C SER A 19 -11.73 1.80 4.64
N PHE A 20 -10.60 2.44 4.31
CA PHE A 20 -9.93 2.18 3.05
C PHE A 20 -8.41 2.14 3.16
N GLN A 21 -7.79 1.25 2.38
CA GLN A 21 -6.33 1.33 2.17
C GLN A 21 -6.05 2.39 1.12
N THR A 22 -5.57 3.55 1.55
CA THR A 22 -5.23 4.64 0.62
C THR A 22 -3.78 4.49 0.20
N THR A 23 -3.50 4.68 -1.09
CA THR A 23 -2.12 4.62 -1.61
C THR A 23 -1.70 5.92 -2.31
N LEU A 24 -2.66 6.79 -2.65
CA LEU A 24 -2.39 8.04 -3.37
C LEU A 24 -3.36 9.15 -2.95
N LEU A 25 -2.81 10.31 -2.61
CA LEU A 25 -3.53 11.54 -2.25
C LEU A 25 -3.08 12.66 -3.18
N ARG A 26 -4.02 13.27 -3.91
CA ARG A 26 -3.71 14.35 -4.87
C ARG A 26 -4.65 15.54 -4.67
N ILE A 27 -4.08 16.74 -4.50
CA ILE A 27 -4.80 18.01 -4.60
C ILE A 27 -4.55 18.56 -6.00
N ARG A 28 -5.59 19.04 -6.66
CA ARG A 28 -5.50 19.70 -7.97
C ARG A 28 -6.12 21.10 -7.90
N ASN A 29 -5.54 22.01 -8.69
CA ASN A 29 -5.96 23.41 -8.77
C ASN A 29 -6.14 23.92 -10.23
N ASP A 30 -5.87 23.11 -11.26
CA ASP A 30 -5.86 23.56 -12.66
C ASP A 30 -6.89 22.81 -13.52
N ARG A 31 -7.68 23.57 -14.29
CA ARG A 31 -8.69 23.13 -15.28
C ARG A 31 -8.14 22.16 -16.33
N ARG A 32 -6.87 22.27 -16.70
CA ARG A 32 -6.28 21.51 -17.84
C ARG A 32 -6.04 20.04 -17.54
N ASP A 33 -5.98 19.66 -16.26
CA ASP A 33 -5.82 18.26 -15.81
C ASP A 33 -7.19 17.57 -15.57
N LEU A 34 -8.29 18.30 -15.75
CA LEU A 34 -9.68 17.86 -15.55
C LEU A 34 -10.39 17.49 -16.87
N SER A 35 -9.82 17.86 -18.02
CA SER A 35 -10.47 17.75 -19.35
C SER A 35 -10.75 16.33 -19.86
N LEU A 36 -10.48 15.31 -19.04
CA LEU A 36 -10.74 13.90 -19.34
C LEU A 36 -11.35 13.13 -18.14
N ASP A 37 -11.73 13.79 -17.05
CA ASP A 37 -12.30 13.11 -15.88
C ASP A 37 -13.85 13.11 -15.92
N PRO A 38 -14.54 11.95 -15.89
CA PRO A 38 -16.00 11.84 -15.86
C PRO A 38 -16.71 12.59 -14.72
N PHE A 39 -15.95 13.15 -13.79
CA PHE A 39 -16.42 13.99 -12.70
C PHE A 39 -16.89 15.38 -13.17
N GLU A 40 -16.22 16.00 -14.16
CA GLU A 40 -16.69 17.29 -14.71
C GLU A 40 -18.01 17.11 -15.47
N ILE A 41 -18.16 16.05 -16.28
CA ILE A 41 -19.38 15.79 -17.05
C ILE A 41 -20.60 15.72 -16.12
N ARG A 42 -20.49 15.00 -14.99
CA ARG A 42 -21.60 14.82 -14.03
C ARG A 42 -21.95 16.07 -13.22
N TYR A 43 -21.01 16.99 -13.02
CA TYR A 43 -21.25 18.23 -12.27
C TYR A 43 -21.65 19.41 -13.16
N PHE A 44 -21.15 19.46 -14.41
CA PHE A 44 -21.59 20.45 -15.40
C PHE A 44 -23.08 20.30 -15.72
N GLU A 45 -23.59 19.07 -15.79
CA GLU A 45 -25.02 18.77 -15.93
C GLU A 45 -25.88 19.31 -14.77
N ARG A 46 -25.27 19.64 -13.62
CA ARG A 46 -25.95 20.23 -12.45
C ARG A 46 -25.84 21.75 -12.35
N GLY A 47 -25.27 22.43 -13.35
CA GLY A 47 -25.29 23.90 -13.47
C GLY A 47 -24.39 24.68 -12.50
N GLN A 48 -23.50 24.02 -11.75
CA GLN A 48 -22.56 24.69 -10.84
C GLN A 48 -21.22 24.97 -11.54
N LYS A 49 -20.77 26.23 -11.52
CA LYS A 49 -19.44 26.63 -12.03
C LYS A 49 -18.37 26.29 -10.98
N LEU A 50 -17.54 25.28 -11.26
CA LEU A 50 -16.40 24.84 -10.43
C LEU A 50 -15.25 25.86 -10.26
N GLY A 51 -15.38 27.09 -10.78
CA GLY A 51 -14.26 28.04 -10.90
C GLY A 51 -13.67 28.57 -9.59
N SER A 52 -14.38 28.44 -8.47
CA SER A 52 -13.94 28.87 -7.13
C SER A 52 -13.53 27.72 -6.21
N TYR A 53 -13.55 26.47 -6.68
CA TYR A 53 -13.31 25.29 -5.85
C TYR A 53 -12.00 24.60 -6.19
N HIS A 54 -11.30 24.19 -5.14
CA HIS A 54 -10.17 23.29 -5.19
C HIS A 54 -10.65 21.85 -5.02
N LEU A 55 -9.96 20.89 -5.64
CA LEU A 55 -10.32 19.48 -5.64
C LEU A 55 -9.27 18.62 -4.93
N LEU A 56 -9.71 17.80 -3.98
CA LEU A 56 -8.91 16.75 -3.38
C LEU A 56 -9.45 15.39 -3.85
N SER A 57 -8.62 14.63 -4.55
CA SER A 57 -8.90 13.25 -4.95
C SER A 57 -8.12 12.28 -4.05
N ILE A 58 -8.83 11.33 -3.47
CA ILE A 58 -8.32 10.26 -2.61
C ILE A 58 -8.48 8.94 -3.35
N TYR A 59 -7.37 8.25 -3.61
CA TYR A 59 -7.38 6.96 -4.29
C TYR A 59 -7.06 5.82 -3.31
N PHE A 60 -7.86 4.76 -3.37
CA PHE A 60 -7.82 3.69 -2.39
C PHE A 60 -8.25 2.34 -2.98
N GLY A 61 -7.84 1.25 -2.33
CA GLY A 61 -8.17 -0.12 -2.74
C GLY A 61 -7.00 -1.08 -2.59
N LEU A 62 -7.32 -2.37 -2.65
CA LEU A 62 -6.33 -3.47 -2.59
C LEU A 62 -5.81 -3.86 -3.97
N GLU A 63 -6.60 -3.56 -5.01
CA GLU A 63 -6.29 -3.94 -6.38
C GLU A 63 -5.32 -2.94 -7.04
N PHE A 64 -4.85 -3.28 -8.25
CA PHE A 64 -4.06 -2.36 -9.05
C PHE A 64 -4.89 -1.12 -9.43
N ILE A 65 -6.12 -1.35 -9.89
CA ILE A 65 -7.08 -0.29 -10.20
C ILE A 65 -7.67 0.24 -8.90
N LEU A 66 -7.39 1.49 -8.59
CA LEU A 66 -7.86 2.13 -7.37
C LEU A 66 -9.26 2.71 -7.54
N LYS A 67 -10.08 2.56 -6.50
CA LYS A 67 -11.28 3.36 -6.29
C LYS A 67 -10.89 4.80 -5.94
N LYS A 68 -11.82 5.74 -6.12
CA LYS A 68 -11.57 7.19 -6.01
C LYS A 68 -12.72 7.85 -5.25
N ILE A 69 -12.38 8.69 -4.27
CA ILE A 69 -13.28 9.64 -3.61
C ILE A 69 -12.78 11.04 -3.93
N GLU A 70 -13.72 11.96 -4.14
CA GLU A 70 -13.43 13.34 -4.47
C GLU A 70 -14.20 14.29 -3.58
N THR A 71 -13.51 15.34 -3.13
CA THR A 71 -14.10 16.41 -2.32
C THR A 71 -13.64 17.77 -2.84
N LEU A 72 -14.54 18.74 -2.75
CA LEU A 72 -14.35 20.10 -3.20
C LEU A 72 -14.35 21.04 -1.99
N SER A 73 -13.48 22.06 -2.00
CA SER A 73 -13.54 23.16 -1.03
C SER A 73 -13.16 24.47 -1.72
N GLU A 74 -13.80 25.57 -1.32
CA GLU A 74 -13.44 26.92 -1.77
C GLU A 74 -12.12 27.40 -1.18
N LEU A 75 -11.65 26.75 -0.10
CA LEU A 75 -10.45 27.13 0.63
C LEU A 75 -9.35 26.09 0.42
N ILE A 76 -8.33 26.44 -0.37
CA ILE A 76 -7.17 25.56 -0.63
C ILE A 76 -6.47 25.13 0.67
N ASP A 77 -6.49 25.99 1.69
CA ASP A 77 -5.85 25.72 2.97
C ASP A 77 -6.50 24.56 3.72
N GLU A 78 -7.83 24.38 3.59
CA GLU A 78 -8.53 23.26 4.20
C GLU A 78 -8.12 21.94 3.56
N LEU A 79 -8.08 21.90 2.22
CA LEU A 79 -7.64 20.69 1.50
C LEU A 79 -6.17 20.39 1.77
N THR A 80 -5.33 21.41 1.87
CA THR A 80 -3.91 21.28 2.17
C THR A 80 -3.68 20.72 3.57
N LYS A 81 -4.45 21.19 4.56
CA LYS A 81 -4.47 20.62 5.92
C LYS A 81 -4.95 19.18 5.90
N ALA A 82 -6.04 18.87 5.19
CA ALA A 82 -6.57 17.52 5.08
C ALA A 82 -5.56 16.55 4.44
N LYS A 83 -4.93 16.92 3.31
CA LYS A 83 -3.87 16.12 2.67
C LYS A 83 -2.69 15.91 3.60
N SER A 84 -2.25 16.96 4.30
CA SER A 84 -1.11 16.87 5.23
C SER A 84 -1.43 15.97 6.42
N PHE A 85 -2.64 16.05 6.97
CA PHE A 85 -3.13 15.17 8.03
C PHE A 85 -3.16 13.71 7.56
N LEU A 86 -3.78 13.43 6.41
CA LEU A 86 -3.87 12.08 5.85
C LEU A 86 -2.48 11.51 5.53
N LYS A 87 -1.57 12.32 4.98
CA LYS A 87 -0.18 11.91 4.71
C LYS A 87 0.58 11.63 6.00
N ARG A 88 0.41 12.46 7.03
CA ARG A 88 1.04 12.23 8.34
C ARG A 88 0.52 10.94 8.97
N ASP A 89 -0.80 10.73 9.00
CA ASP A 89 -1.41 9.52 9.56
C ASP A 89 -0.94 8.25 8.80
N LEU A 90 -0.82 8.33 7.47
CA LEU A 90 -0.16 7.29 6.67
C LEU A 90 1.30 7.08 7.03
N ILE A 91 2.05 8.12 7.40
CA ILE A 91 3.48 7.98 7.72
C ILE A 91 3.68 7.43 9.13
N THR A 92 2.83 7.80 10.07
CA THR A 92 2.95 7.43 11.49
C THR A 92 2.30 6.10 11.83
N ARG A 93 1.36 5.58 11.03
CA ARG A 93 0.78 4.25 11.26
C ARG A 93 1.83 3.14 11.08
N PRO A 94 1.90 2.12 11.95
CA PRO A 94 2.83 1.01 11.78
C PRO A 94 2.63 0.27 10.44
N LEU A 95 3.72 -0.13 9.78
CA LEU A 95 3.72 -0.86 8.48
C LEU A 95 3.20 -2.29 8.58
N LYS A 96 3.38 -2.88 9.77
CA LYS A 96 2.99 -4.25 10.07
C LYS A 96 1.47 -4.34 10.06
N PRO A 97 0.87 -5.53 9.85
CA PRO A 97 -0.50 -5.74 10.28
C PRO A 97 -0.49 -5.33 11.74
N THR A 98 -1.00 -4.14 12.05
CA THR A 98 -1.15 -3.72 13.42
C THR A 98 -2.05 -4.78 13.98
N SER A 99 -1.45 -5.63 14.82
CA SER A 99 -2.02 -6.70 15.63
C SER A 99 -3.53 -6.77 15.53
N ASN A 100 -4.09 -7.94 15.21
CA ASN A 100 -5.54 -8.26 15.21
C ASN A 100 -6.43 -7.20 15.89
N VAL A 101 -6.14 -6.82 17.13
CA VAL A 101 -6.50 -5.56 17.83
C VAL A 101 -6.93 -4.34 16.98
N ASN A 102 -6.11 -3.75 16.10
CA ASN A 102 -6.51 -2.51 15.39
C ASN A 102 -7.59 -2.78 14.34
N PHE A 103 -7.54 -3.95 13.70
CA PHE A 103 -8.58 -4.44 12.82
C PHE A 103 -9.86 -4.75 13.60
N LEU A 104 -9.72 -5.36 14.78
CA LEU A 104 -10.79 -5.62 15.73
C LEU A 104 -11.43 -4.33 16.26
N LEU A 105 -10.64 -3.30 16.57
CA LEU A 105 -11.11 -1.96 16.94
C LEU A 105 -11.90 -1.32 15.78
N CYS A 106 -11.55 -1.62 14.53
CA CYS A 106 -12.30 -1.14 13.38
C CYS A 106 -13.67 -1.80 13.30
N ILE A 107 -13.75 -3.11 13.56
CA ILE A 107 -15.02 -3.85 13.62
C ILE A 107 -15.86 -3.38 14.80
N PHE A 108 -15.25 -3.17 15.97
CA PHE A 108 -15.93 -2.72 17.18
C PHE A 108 -16.56 -1.32 17.05
N LYS A 109 -15.92 -0.41 16.30
CA LYS A 109 -16.41 0.96 16.09
C LYS A 109 -17.57 1.07 15.10
N ASP A 110 -17.96 -0.01 14.42
CA ASP A 110 -19.24 -0.06 13.72
C ASP A 110 -20.33 -0.38 14.75
N GLU A 111 -21.05 0.65 15.20
CA GLU A 111 -21.88 0.71 16.40
C GLU A 111 -23.19 -0.14 16.36
N ASN A 112 -23.15 -1.37 15.85
CA ASN A 112 -24.30 -2.29 15.94
C ASN A 112 -23.86 -3.75 16.16
N LEU A 113 -24.37 -4.34 17.23
CA LEU A 113 -24.21 -5.75 17.61
C LEU A 113 -24.57 -6.71 16.45
N ASP A 114 -25.63 -6.42 15.69
CA ASP A 114 -26.07 -7.25 14.57
C ASP A 114 -25.06 -7.26 13.41
N ASN A 115 -24.43 -6.11 13.15
CA ASN A 115 -23.37 -5.99 12.14
C ASN A 115 -22.15 -6.79 12.55
N TRP A 116 -21.80 -6.77 13.85
CA TRP A 116 -20.70 -7.56 14.36
C TRP A 116 -20.96 -9.07 14.27
N ILE A 117 -22.15 -9.53 14.69
CA ILE A 117 -22.54 -10.94 14.59
C ILE A 117 -22.47 -11.40 13.14
N SER A 118 -23.03 -10.62 12.21
CA SER A 118 -23.00 -10.91 10.78
C SER A 118 -21.57 -10.96 10.22
N TYR A 119 -20.70 -10.03 10.64
CA TYR A 119 -19.29 -10.03 10.25
C TYR A 119 -18.55 -11.27 10.76
N MET A 120 -18.74 -11.62 12.04
CA MET A 120 -18.13 -12.80 12.64
C MET A 120 -18.63 -14.08 11.98
N SER A 121 -19.91 -14.14 11.65
CA SER A 121 -20.53 -15.25 10.92
C SER A 121 -19.88 -15.44 9.56
N ALA A 122 -19.74 -14.37 8.77
CA ALA A 122 -19.07 -14.42 7.48
C ALA A 122 -17.58 -14.78 7.58
N SER A 123 -16.87 -14.24 8.59
CA SER A 123 -15.42 -14.44 8.75
C SER A 123 -15.05 -15.81 9.28
N THR A 124 -15.91 -16.39 10.12
CA THR A 124 -15.67 -17.66 10.78
C THR A 124 -16.45 -18.80 10.15
N GLY A 125 -17.53 -18.56 9.41
CA GLY A 125 -18.47 -19.59 8.96
C GLY A 125 -19.27 -20.23 10.10
N LEU A 126 -19.40 -19.55 11.25
CA LEU A 126 -20.32 -19.95 12.33
C LEU A 126 -21.68 -19.30 12.08
N SER A 127 -22.76 -19.98 12.47
CA SER A 127 -24.08 -19.36 12.40
C SER A 127 -24.21 -18.21 13.39
N ASN A 128 -25.09 -17.26 13.10
CA ASN A 128 -25.34 -16.12 13.98
C ASN A 128 -25.78 -16.59 15.38
N GLU A 129 -26.55 -17.67 15.46
CA GLU A 129 -27.02 -18.26 16.73
C GLU A 129 -25.85 -18.76 17.58
N LYS A 130 -24.90 -19.48 16.96
CA LYS A 130 -23.68 -19.94 17.65
C LYS A 130 -22.81 -18.79 18.12
N ILE A 131 -22.75 -17.69 17.38
CA ILE A 131 -22.00 -16.49 17.79
C ILE A 131 -22.71 -15.82 18.97
N SER A 132 -24.04 -15.72 18.93
CA SER A 132 -24.86 -15.20 20.02
C SER A 132 -24.73 -16.00 21.33
N GLU A 133 -24.52 -17.31 21.26
CA GLU A 133 -24.20 -18.13 22.44
C GLU A 133 -22.92 -17.68 23.16
N TYR A 134 -21.90 -17.19 22.45
CA TYR A 134 -20.67 -16.67 23.07
C TYR A 134 -20.83 -15.27 23.67
N ILE A 135 -21.95 -14.59 23.39
CA ILE A 135 -22.21 -13.19 23.77
C ILE A 135 -22.97 -13.11 25.12
N ASP A 136 -23.34 -14.24 25.74
CA ASP A 136 -23.89 -14.35 27.11
C ASP A 136 -24.93 -13.27 27.48
N ASN A 137 -26.13 -13.26 26.88
CA ASN A 137 -27.26 -12.39 27.26
C ASN A 137 -26.91 -10.89 27.45
N MET A 138 -25.92 -10.37 26.74
CA MET A 138 -25.49 -8.98 26.92
C MET A 138 -26.39 -8.00 26.13
N THR A 139 -26.68 -6.87 26.77
CA THR A 139 -27.48 -5.77 26.22
C THR A 139 -26.82 -5.14 24.98
N SER A 140 -27.59 -4.33 24.24
CA SER A 140 -27.25 -3.72 22.95
C SER A 140 -25.97 -2.86 22.90
N LEU A 141 -25.29 -2.64 24.02
CA LEU A 141 -24.05 -1.86 24.14
C LEU A 141 -22.92 -2.76 24.66
N ILE A 142 -22.11 -3.27 23.73
CA ILE A 142 -20.89 -4.03 24.04
C ILE A 142 -19.73 -3.05 24.21
N ASP A 143 -18.95 -3.20 25.29
CA ASP A 143 -17.69 -2.48 25.45
C ASP A 143 -16.52 -3.22 24.78
N TRP A 144 -15.42 -2.49 24.56
CA TRP A 144 -14.27 -3.02 23.81
C TRP A 144 -13.65 -4.26 24.46
N THR A 145 -13.61 -4.28 25.79
CA THR A 145 -13.07 -5.38 26.59
C THR A 145 -13.87 -6.66 26.35
N THR A 146 -15.20 -6.55 26.42
CA THR A 146 -16.14 -7.64 26.21
C THR A 146 -16.03 -8.16 24.79
N PHE A 147 -16.10 -7.27 23.79
CA PHE A 147 -15.93 -7.60 22.39
C PHE A 147 -14.66 -8.40 22.13
N PHE A 148 -13.52 -7.91 22.64
CA PHE A 148 -12.22 -8.53 22.39
C PHE A 148 -12.14 -9.91 23.01
N ASN A 149 -12.69 -10.10 24.22
CA ASN A 149 -12.74 -11.39 24.89
C ASN A 149 -13.64 -12.40 24.15
N VAL A 150 -14.80 -11.98 23.66
CA VAL A 150 -15.66 -12.86 22.86
C VAL A 150 -14.99 -13.22 21.53
N PHE A 151 -14.36 -12.25 20.85
CA PHE A 151 -13.56 -12.54 19.66
C PHE A 151 -12.46 -13.58 19.95
N ARG A 152 -11.69 -13.40 21.03
CA ARG A 152 -10.67 -14.38 21.45
C ARG A 152 -11.30 -15.76 21.67
N ARG A 153 -12.46 -15.85 22.34
CA ARG A 153 -13.16 -17.13 22.56
C ARG A 153 -13.60 -17.78 21.25
N ILE A 154 -14.19 -17.03 20.33
CA ILE A 154 -14.63 -17.52 19.02
C ILE A 154 -13.44 -18.01 18.17
N MET A 155 -12.33 -17.28 18.19
CA MET A 155 -11.11 -17.70 17.49
C MET A 155 -10.43 -18.90 18.17
N ASN A 156 -10.62 -19.06 19.48
CA ASN A 156 -10.06 -20.13 20.31
C ASN A 156 -10.96 -21.39 20.37
N VAL A 157 -12.10 -21.42 19.67
CA VAL A 157 -13.03 -22.56 19.69
C VAL A 157 -12.25 -23.85 19.41
N GLU A 158 -12.32 -24.76 20.38
CA GLU A 158 -11.45 -25.94 20.55
C GLU A 158 -11.37 -26.87 19.33
N SER A 159 -12.32 -26.77 18.40
CA SER A 159 -12.37 -27.59 17.18
C SER A 159 -11.54 -27.07 16.01
N ARG A 160 -11.14 -25.78 16.00
CA ARG A 160 -10.49 -25.15 14.83
C ARG A 160 -8.98 -25.06 14.93
N MET A 161 -8.46 -24.90 16.14
CA MET A 161 -7.04 -24.89 16.38
C MET A 161 -6.56 -26.35 16.47
N SER A 162 -5.53 -26.70 15.69
CA SER A 162 -5.07 -28.08 15.62
C SER A 162 -4.69 -28.61 17.00
N LYS A 163 -5.04 -29.87 17.31
CA LYS A 163 -4.55 -30.60 18.48
C LYS A 163 -3.03 -30.42 18.65
N ALA A 164 -2.30 -30.25 17.54
CA ALA A 164 -0.88 -29.96 17.52
C ALA A 164 -0.50 -28.66 18.25
N LEU A 165 -1.20 -27.53 18.07
CA LEU A 165 -0.89 -26.27 18.77
C LEU A 165 -1.10 -26.36 20.29
N ARG A 166 -2.20 -27.00 20.70
CA ARG A 166 -2.43 -27.28 22.13
C ARG A 166 -1.35 -28.20 22.67
N THR A 167 -1.08 -29.29 21.96
CA THR A 167 0.00 -30.22 22.31
C THR A 167 1.33 -29.48 22.42
N GLN A 168 1.62 -28.51 21.55
CA GLN A 168 2.84 -27.72 21.58
C GLN A 168 2.92 -26.83 22.82
N PHE A 169 1.83 -26.14 23.15
CA PHE A 169 1.73 -25.34 24.37
C PHE A 169 1.83 -26.19 25.64
N TYR A 170 1.32 -27.43 25.63
CA TYR A 170 1.40 -28.33 26.78
C TYR A 170 2.71 -29.11 26.87
N LYS A 171 3.38 -29.41 25.74
CA LYS A 171 4.69 -30.07 25.67
C LYS A 171 5.81 -29.22 26.26
N THR A 172 5.70 -27.91 26.08
CA THR A 172 6.67 -26.92 26.56
C THR A 172 6.53 -26.63 28.05
N LYS A 173 5.58 -27.25 28.76
CA LYS A 173 5.38 -27.05 30.21
C LYS A 173 6.15 -28.07 31.03
N GLU A 174 6.97 -27.61 31.97
CA GLU A 174 7.19 -28.40 33.18
C GLU A 174 5.88 -28.43 34.01
N LYS A 175 5.59 -29.60 34.62
CA LYS A 175 4.31 -29.95 35.29
C LYS A 175 3.90 -29.06 36.50
N ALA A 176 4.53 -27.90 36.74
CA ALA A 176 4.43 -27.16 37.99
C ALA A 176 3.64 -25.83 37.96
N HIS A 177 3.15 -25.35 36.81
CA HIS A 177 2.66 -23.95 36.70
C HIS A 177 1.22 -23.77 36.22
N PHE A 178 0.23 -24.42 36.86
CA PHE A 178 -1.21 -24.10 36.72
C PHE A 178 -1.75 -23.99 35.26
N GLY A 179 -1.07 -24.58 34.28
CA GLY A 179 -1.46 -24.48 32.87
C GLY A 179 -0.98 -23.23 32.13
N MET A 180 -0.05 -22.44 32.67
CA MET A 180 0.60 -21.29 32.01
C MET A 180 2.02 -21.62 31.55
N MET A 181 2.53 -20.89 30.57
CA MET A 181 3.89 -21.01 30.01
C MET A 181 4.81 -19.95 30.63
N GLY A 182 5.91 -20.37 31.24
CA GLY A 182 6.90 -19.48 31.86
C GLY A 182 8.01 -19.01 30.91
N ASN A 183 8.99 -18.28 31.47
CA ASN A 183 10.14 -17.76 30.73
C ASN A 183 10.94 -18.86 30.03
N GLN A 184 11.30 -19.95 30.74
CA GLN A 184 12.10 -21.03 30.18
C GLN A 184 11.31 -21.83 29.13
N ASP A 185 10.06 -22.16 29.40
CA ASP A 185 9.15 -22.84 28.46
C ASP A 185 9.06 -22.08 27.12
N PHE A 186 8.98 -20.75 27.19
CA PHE A 186 8.94 -19.91 25.99
C PHE A 186 10.30 -19.81 25.29
N ALA A 187 11.41 -19.80 26.04
CA ALA A 187 12.76 -19.87 25.47
C ALA A 187 12.95 -21.16 24.68
N ASP A 188 12.52 -22.29 25.24
CA ASP A 188 12.59 -23.59 24.61
C ASP A 188 11.71 -23.65 23.35
N PHE A 189 10.52 -23.05 23.40
CA PHE A 189 9.68 -22.90 22.21
C PHE A 189 10.39 -22.12 21.08
N LEU A 190 11.02 -20.98 21.38
CA LEU A 190 11.76 -20.22 20.37
C LEU A 190 12.93 -21.04 19.81
N GLN A 191 13.73 -21.65 20.69
CA GLN A 191 14.93 -22.37 20.31
C GLN A 191 14.65 -23.66 19.52
N TYR A 192 13.73 -24.48 20.00
CA TYR A 192 13.55 -25.83 19.47
C TYR A 192 12.46 -25.89 18.41
N GLU A 193 11.43 -25.03 18.48
CA GLU A 193 10.29 -25.06 17.53
C GLU A 193 10.40 -23.96 16.48
N GLN A 194 10.63 -22.71 16.88
CA GLN A 194 10.83 -21.60 15.92
C GLN A 194 12.24 -21.60 15.30
N LYS A 195 13.19 -22.36 15.88
CA LYS A 195 14.61 -22.40 15.48
C LYS A 195 15.29 -21.02 15.60
N GLU A 196 14.85 -20.23 16.57
CA GLU A 196 15.35 -18.89 16.85
C GLU A 196 16.17 -18.89 18.15
N LYS A 197 17.30 -18.18 18.16
CA LYS A 197 18.07 -17.99 19.39
C LYS A 197 17.22 -17.14 20.36
N PRO A 198 16.90 -17.63 21.58
CA PRO A 198 16.17 -16.82 22.56
C PRO A 198 16.96 -15.54 22.90
N PRO A 199 16.27 -14.40 23.09
CA PRO A 199 16.93 -13.16 23.48
C PRO A 199 17.48 -13.27 24.91
N ASP A 200 18.56 -12.52 25.19
CA ASP A 200 19.22 -12.54 26.51
C ASP A 200 18.28 -12.13 27.66
N ASN A 201 17.26 -11.31 27.38
CA ASN A 201 16.23 -10.91 28.34
C ASN A 201 14.82 -11.31 27.89
N ILE A 202 14.54 -12.62 27.93
CA ILE A 202 13.24 -13.16 27.55
C ILE A 202 12.08 -12.67 28.43
N CYS A 203 12.37 -12.39 29.70
CA CYS A 203 11.39 -11.82 30.64
C CYS A 203 10.87 -10.46 30.13
N LEU A 204 11.75 -9.60 29.65
CA LEU A 204 11.35 -8.32 29.06
C LEU A 204 10.49 -8.50 27.80
N MET A 205 10.85 -9.42 26.91
CA MET A 205 10.07 -9.73 25.71
C MET A 205 8.65 -10.20 26.05
N LEU A 206 8.52 -11.10 27.03
CA LEU A 206 7.22 -11.59 27.50
C LEU A 206 6.40 -10.48 28.16
N LEU A 207 7.02 -9.65 29.00
CA LEU A 207 6.38 -8.48 29.59
C LEU A 207 5.88 -7.50 28.52
N GLU A 208 6.70 -7.18 27.52
CA GLU A 208 6.31 -6.29 26.42
C GLU A 208 5.13 -6.84 25.63
N HIS A 209 5.10 -8.14 25.35
CA HIS A 209 3.99 -8.79 24.67
C HIS A 209 2.70 -8.76 25.51
N ILE A 210 2.78 -9.10 26.79
CA ILE A 210 1.64 -9.03 27.72
C ILE A 210 1.13 -7.59 27.85
N GLN A 211 2.04 -6.61 27.95
CA GLN A 211 1.68 -5.19 28.00
C GLN A 211 1.05 -4.71 26.69
N ARG A 212 1.53 -5.20 25.54
CA ARG A 212 0.93 -4.89 24.24
C ARG A 212 -0.51 -5.39 24.16
N ILE A 213 -0.78 -6.60 24.65
CA ILE A 213 -2.15 -7.13 24.75
C ILE A 213 -2.97 -6.31 25.76
N ALA A 214 -2.43 -5.96 26.93
CA ALA A 214 -3.15 -5.17 27.93
C ALA A 214 -3.55 -3.78 27.41
N ARG A 215 -2.62 -3.09 26.73
CA ARG A 215 -2.89 -1.82 26.03
C ARG A 215 -3.94 -1.99 24.94
N ALA A 216 -3.85 -3.09 24.19
CA ALA A 216 -4.79 -3.43 23.14
C ALA A 216 -6.23 -3.60 23.65
N ILE A 217 -6.44 -4.17 24.83
CA ILE A 217 -7.76 -4.37 25.45
C ILE A 217 -8.22 -3.09 26.20
N ASN A 218 -7.42 -2.02 26.18
CA ASN A 218 -7.63 -0.79 26.96
C ASN A 218 -7.81 -1.04 28.47
N VAL A 219 -7.31 -2.19 28.94
CA VAL A 219 -7.29 -2.54 30.35
C VAL A 219 -6.03 -1.93 30.93
N PHE A 220 -6.10 -0.68 31.37
CA PHE A 220 -5.13 -0.12 32.31
C PHE A 220 -5.31 -0.80 33.68
N THR A 221 -5.07 -2.10 33.76
CA THR A 221 -4.89 -2.77 35.05
C THR A 221 -3.46 -2.53 35.48
N SER A 222 -3.31 -1.61 36.43
CA SER A 222 -2.07 -1.32 37.15
C SER A 222 -1.39 -2.58 37.73
N ASN A 223 -2.08 -3.72 37.80
CA ASN A 223 -1.57 -4.98 38.33
C ASN A 223 -0.68 -5.80 37.37
N ARG A 224 -0.68 -5.56 36.04
CA ARG A 224 0.23 -6.28 35.12
C ARG A 224 1.61 -5.60 34.95
N ILE A 225 1.79 -4.42 35.53
CA ILE A 225 2.98 -3.56 35.34
C ILE A 225 4.18 -4.03 36.19
N SER A 226 3.96 -4.92 37.17
CA SER A 226 5.00 -5.39 38.09
C SER A 226 5.02 -6.91 38.24
N MET A 227 5.02 -7.66 37.14
CA MET A 227 5.28 -9.11 37.19
C MET A 227 6.79 -9.36 37.21
N LYS A 228 7.33 -9.78 38.37
CA LYS A 228 8.73 -10.25 38.46
C LYS A 228 9.00 -11.52 37.64
N ASP A 229 7.94 -12.26 37.31
CA ASP A 229 7.97 -13.51 36.54
C ASP A 229 6.76 -13.57 35.59
N PRO A 230 6.85 -13.02 34.36
CA PRO A 230 5.75 -13.02 33.39
C PRO A 230 5.45 -14.45 32.93
N LYS A 231 4.16 -14.78 32.83
CA LYS A 231 3.67 -16.08 32.32
C LYS A 231 2.59 -15.86 31.28
N LEU A 232 2.59 -16.67 30.23
CA LEU A 232 1.59 -16.64 29.16
C LEU A 232 0.47 -17.65 29.44
N SER A 233 -0.78 -17.20 29.34
CA SER A 233 -1.89 -18.14 29.14
C SER A 233 -1.83 -18.75 27.73
N PHE A 234 -2.66 -19.76 27.45
CA PHE A 234 -2.75 -20.31 26.10
C PHE A 234 -3.19 -19.23 25.09
N GLU A 235 -4.13 -18.37 25.48
CA GLU A 235 -4.60 -17.26 24.66
C GLU A 235 -3.50 -16.23 24.40
N ASP A 236 -2.67 -15.93 25.41
CA ASP A 236 -1.55 -14.99 25.25
C ASP A 236 -0.47 -15.57 24.32
N PHE A 237 -0.25 -16.89 24.35
CA PHE A 237 0.62 -17.59 23.42
C PHE A 237 0.06 -17.61 21.99
N LEU A 238 -1.24 -17.83 21.81
CA LEU A 238 -1.87 -17.71 20.49
C LEU A 238 -1.75 -16.29 19.93
N ASP A 239 -1.96 -15.28 20.77
CA ASP A 239 -1.77 -13.89 20.39
C ASP A 239 -0.32 -13.58 20.01
N TYR A 240 0.66 -14.32 20.57
CA TYR A 240 2.05 -14.25 20.14
C TYR A 240 2.24 -14.85 18.75
N LEU A 241 1.73 -16.06 18.51
CA LEU A 241 1.89 -16.77 17.22
C LEU A 241 1.37 -15.97 16.03
N PHE A 242 0.26 -15.24 16.21
CA PHE A 242 -0.31 -14.35 15.18
C PHE A 242 0.18 -12.91 15.28
N SER A 243 1.07 -12.61 16.22
CA SER A 243 1.64 -11.28 16.34
C SER A 243 2.71 -11.05 15.27
N PRO A 244 2.99 -9.78 14.94
CA PRO A 244 4.13 -9.45 14.08
C PRO A 244 5.51 -9.80 14.69
N SER A 245 5.57 -10.22 15.96
CA SER A 245 6.80 -10.73 16.58
C SER A 245 7.09 -12.17 16.16
N ASN A 246 6.08 -12.91 15.70
CA ASN A 246 6.20 -14.27 15.15
C ASN A 246 5.98 -14.26 13.62
N ALA A 247 6.36 -13.16 12.96
CA ALA A 247 6.21 -13.06 11.51
C ALA A 247 7.23 -13.99 10.82
N LEU A 248 6.77 -14.73 9.80
CA LEU A 248 7.61 -15.66 9.05
C LEU A 248 8.87 -15.00 8.46
N LEU A 249 8.76 -13.73 8.08
CA LEU A 249 9.87 -12.95 7.56
C LEU A 249 10.42 -12.04 8.66
N PRO A 250 11.74 -12.01 8.88
CA PRO A 250 12.33 -11.12 9.85
C PRO A 250 12.01 -9.66 9.48
N PRO A 251 11.82 -8.77 10.47
CA PRO A 251 11.51 -7.38 10.19
C PRO A 251 12.63 -6.63 9.46
N ASN A 252 13.86 -7.12 9.61
CA ASN A 252 15.06 -6.57 8.99
C ASN A 252 15.52 -7.55 7.91
N ILE A 253 14.88 -7.52 6.75
CA ILE A 253 15.48 -8.10 5.54
C ILE A 253 16.75 -7.30 5.29
N GLN A 254 17.90 -7.98 5.23
CA GLN A 254 19.17 -7.35 4.90
C GLN A 254 18.99 -6.60 3.58
N GLU A 255 19.27 -5.29 3.57
CA GLU A 255 19.26 -4.51 2.34
C GLU A 255 20.36 -5.05 1.42
N ASP A 256 20.04 -5.26 0.15
CA ASP A 256 21.03 -5.65 -0.86
C ASP A 256 22.10 -4.57 -0.99
N ASP A 257 23.35 -4.95 -1.27
CA ASP A 257 24.38 -3.99 -1.64
C ASP A 257 24.02 -3.38 -3.01
N MET A 258 23.84 -2.06 -3.06
CA MET A 258 23.40 -1.30 -4.24
C MET A 258 24.56 -0.69 -5.03
N ASN A 259 25.79 -1.13 -4.76
CA ASN A 259 27.01 -0.66 -5.42
C ASN A 259 27.54 -1.57 -6.54
N HIS A 260 26.93 -2.74 -6.77
CA HIS A 260 27.27 -3.56 -7.93
C HIS A 260 26.79 -2.90 -9.24
N PRO A 261 27.36 -3.26 -10.40
CA PRO A 261 26.88 -2.80 -11.70
C PRO A 261 25.42 -3.17 -11.96
N LEU A 262 24.66 -2.28 -12.64
CA LEU A 262 23.23 -2.44 -12.91
C LEU A 262 22.78 -3.83 -13.46
N PRO A 263 23.55 -4.52 -14.34
CA PRO A 263 23.17 -5.85 -14.84
C PRO A 263 23.09 -6.96 -13.79
N GLN A 264 23.58 -6.73 -12.57
CA GLN A 264 23.59 -7.73 -11.49
C GLN A 264 22.30 -7.73 -10.65
N TYR A 265 21.32 -6.89 -11.00
CA TYR A 265 20.07 -6.76 -10.24
C TYR A 265 18.87 -7.21 -11.06
N PHE A 266 17.92 -7.87 -10.40
CA PHE A 266 16.57 -7.99 -10.94
C PHE A 266 15.85 -6.64 -10.81
N ILE A 267 15.38 -6.11 -11.93
CA ILE A 267 14.67 -4.83 -11.98
C ILE A 267 13.18 -5.09 -12.15
N ASN A 268 12.38 -4.64 -11.18
CA ASN A 268 10.92 -4.71 -11.25
C ASN A 268 10.42 -3.90 -12.46
N SER A 269 9.83 -4.58 -13.45
CA SER A 269 9.58 -4.04 -14.78
C SER A 269 8.12 -4.25 -15.20
N SER A 270 7.55 -3.27 -15.89
CA SER A 270 6.19 -3.30 -16.42
C SER A 270 6.21 -3.20 -17.94
N HIS A 271 5.38 -4.03 -18.57
CA HIS A 271 5.10 -4.02 -20.00
C HIS A 271 3.77 -3.30 -20.27
N ASN A 272 3.69 -2.52 -21.35
CA ASN A 272 2.53 -1.69 -21.73
C ASN A 272 1.95 -0.93 -20.53
N SER A 273 2.79 -0.15 -19.83
CA SER A 273 2.49 0.46 -18.53
C SER A 273 1.27 1.38 -18.54
N TYR A 274 0.91 1.93 -19.69
CA TYR A 274 -0.27 2.77 -19.87
C TYR A 274 -1.58 1.97 -19.85
N LEU A 275 -1.56 0.67 -20.14
CA LEU A 275 -2.77 -0.09 -20.41
C LEU A 275 -3.41 -0.65 -19.13
N ASN A 276 -4.73 -0.56 -19.06
CA ASN A 276 -5.53 -1.23 -18.06
C ASN A 276 -6.41 -2.31 -18.71
N GLY A 277 -6.22 -3.56 -18.34
CA GLY A 277 -7.00 -4.69 -18.84
C GLY A 277 -6.46 -5.26 -20.15
N HIS A 278 -7.35 -5.45 -21.13
CA HIS A 278 -7.11 -6.27 -22.32
C HIS A 278 -6.23 -5.58 -23.38
N GLN A 279 -5.35 -6.33 -24.06
CA GLN A 279 -4.40 -5.80 -25.06
C GLN A 279 -5.06 -5.20 -26.31
N PHE A 280 -6.31 -5.55 -26.63
CA PHE A 280 -6.96 -5.11 -27.88
C PHE A 280 -8.02 -4.02 -27.71
N PHE A 281 -8.57 -3.84 -26.50
CA PHE A 281 -9.69 -2.92 -26.23
C PHE A 281 -9.64 -2.36 -24.79
N GLY A 282 -8.47 -2.44 -24.17
CA GLY A 282 -8.22 -1.91 -22.83
C GLY A 282 -8.14 -0.39 -22.84
N ASN A 283 -8.26 0.19 -21.65
CA ASN A 283 -8.16 1.63 -21.49
C ASN A 283 -6.71 2.02 -21.22
N SER A 284 -6.17 2.96 -22.00
CA SER A 284 -4.93 3.64 -21.65
C SER A 284 -5.20 4.69 -20.57
N ILE A 285 -4.43 4.67 -19.48
CA ILE A 285 -4.66 5.49 -18.29
C ILE A 285 -3.33 6.02 -17.76
N VAL A 286 -3.17 7.35 -17.75
CA VAL A 286 -1.98 8.04 -17.20
C VAL A 286 -1.70 7.64 -15.75
N ARG A 287 -2.74 7.43 -14.94
CA ARG A 287 -2.60 7.05 -13.52
C ARG A 287 -1.92 5.70 -13.30
N ASN A 288 -1.83 4.83 -14.30
CA ASN A 288 -1.14 3.56 -14.17
C ASN A 288 0.36 3.77 -13.88
N TYR A 289 0.99 4.76 -14.51
CA TYR A 289 2.38 5.13 -14.22
C TYR A 289 2.57 5.54 -12.76
N ALA A 290 1.67 6.37 -12.23
CA ALA A 290 1.67 6.73 -10.80
C ALA A 290 1.60 5.49 -9.89
N ARG A 291 0.72 4.54 -10.24
CA ARG A 291 0.49 3.31 -9.47
C ARG A 291 1.71 2.40 -9.51
N LEU A 292 2.24 2.11 -10.69
CA LEU A 292 3.40 1.24 -10.90
C LEU A 292 4.63 1.77 -10.16
N LEU A 293 4.95 3.06 -10.33
CA LEU A 293 6.10 3.68 -9.69
C LEU A 293 6.00 3.62 -8.16
N ARG A 294 4.79 3.84 -7.59
CA ARG A 294 4.56 3.73 -6.15
C ARG A 294 4.58 2.29 -5.63
N LEU A 295 4.29 1.30 -6.48
CA LEU A 295 4.47 -0.12 -6.18
C LEU A 295 5.93 -0.59 -6.33
N GLY A 296 6.86 0.33 -6.64
CA GLY A 296 8.29 0.04 -6.73
C GLY A 296 8.75 -0.46 -8.11
N VAL A 297 7.90 -0.39 -9.14
CA VAL A 297 8.32 -0.67 -10.53
C VAL A 297 9.35 0.37 -10.95
N ARG A 298 10.47 -0.08 -11.52
CA ARG A 298 11.64 0.74 -11.92
C ARG A 298 11.90 0.73 -13.42
N CYS A 299 11.25 -0.14 -14.20
CA CYS A 299 11.25 -0.06 -15.66
C CYS A 299 9.80 0.04 -16.15
N ILE A 300 9.49 1.08 -16.91
CA ILE A 300 8.15 1.36 -17.44
C ILE A 300 8.22 1.57 -18.95
N GLU A 301 7.12 1.28 -19.63
CA GLU A 301 7.02 1.32 -21.09
C GLU A 301 6.03 2.38 -21.56
N ILE A 302 6.40 3.10 -22.64
CA ILE A 302 5.58 4.12 -23.29
C ILE A 302 5.61 3.90 -24.80
N ASP A 303 4.44 3.61 -25.37
CA ASP A 303 4.27 3.41 -26.82
C ASP A 303 3.81 4.71 -27.46
N CYS A 304 4.73 5.43 -28.09
CA CYS A 304 4.51 6.75 -28.64
C CYS A 304 4.07 6.68 -30.12
N TRP A 305 2.96 7.33 -30.42
CA TRP A 305 2.39 7.46 -31.77
C TRP A 305 2.14 8.92 -32.09
N ASN A 306 2.11 9.26 -33.39
CA ASN A 306 1.63 10.57 -33.82
C ASN A 306 0.24 10.83 -33.24
N GLY A 307 0.06 12.01 -32.66
CA GLY A 307 -1.18 12.43 -32.05
C GLY A 307 -2.29 12.77 -33.05
N TYR A 308 -3.46 13.12 -32.53
CA TYR A 308 -4.68 13.34 -33.33
C TYR A 308 -5.00 14.83 -33.57
N SER A 309 -4.27 15.75 -32.94
CA SER A 309 -4.37 17.21 -33.16
C SER A 309 -3.06 17.91 -32.80
N GLU A 310 -2.95 19.21 -33.08
CA GLU A 310 -1.80 20.00 -32.63
C GLU A 310 -1.75 20.19 -31.10
N ASP A 311 -2.91 20.26 -30.45
CA ASP A 311 -3.00 20.33 -28.98
C ASP A 311 -2.60 19.01 -28.30
N PHE A 312 -2.76 17.89 -29.02
CA PHE A 312 -2.38 16.54 -28.58
C PHE A 312 -1.46 15.90 -29.61
N PRO A 313 -0.22 16.37 -29.73
CA PRO A 313 0.65 16.09 -30.86
C PRO A 313 1.30 14.70 -30.80
N ILE A 314 1.36 14.09 -29.61
CA ILE A 314 1.88 12.74 -29.37
C ILE A 314 0.88 11.99 -28.49
N SER A 315 0.49 10.79 -28.92
CA SER A 315 -0.42 9.92 -28.18
C SER A 315 0.29 8.66 -27.70
N VAL A 316 -0.16 8.15 -26.55
CA VAL A 316 0.30 6.88 -25.99
C VAL A 316 -0.82 5.86 -26.06
N THR A 317 -0.59 4.76 -26.76
CA THR A 317 -1.58 3.69 -26.99
C THR A 317 -0.93 2.43 -27.56
N HIS A 318 -1.62 1.30 -27.46
CA HIS A 318 -1.27 0.10 -28.21
C HIS A 318 -1.76 0.26 -29.65
N GLY A 319 -0.82 0.32 -30.60
CA GLY A 319 -1.10 0.60 -32.01
C GLY A 319 -1.96 -0.46 -32.69
N ASN A 320 -2.71 -0.06 -33.72
CA ASN A 320 -3.56 -0.97 -34.52
C ASN A 320 -4.59 -1.77 -33.69
N THR A 321 -5.02 -1.21 -32.55
CA THR A 321 -6.06 -1.80 -31.68
C THR A 321 -7.17 -0.81 -31.37
N LEU A 322 -8.17 -1.24 -30.61
CA LEU A 322 -9.26 -0.41 -30.09
C LEU A 322 -8.95 0.18 -28.70
N CYS A 323 -7.69 0.12 -28.26
CA CYS A 323 -7.30 0.72 -27.00
C CYS A 323 -7.48 2.25 -27.04
N THR A 324 -7.87 2.83 -25.91
CA THR A 324 -7.99 4.29 -25.81
C THR A 324 -6.61 4.94 -25.81
N LYS A 325 -6.56 6.26 -26.02
CA LYS A 325 -5.30 7.02 -26.13
C LYS A 325 -5.17 7.99 -24.96
N VAL A 326 -3.94 8.22 -24.52
CA VAL A 326 -3.62 9.30 -23.57
C VAL A 326 -2.52 10.20 -24.11
N ASP A 327 -2.49 11.43 -23.62
CA ASP A 327 -1.49 12.43 -24.00
C ASP A 327 -0.12 12.11 -23.39
N PHE A 328 0.93 12.21 -24.21
CA PHE A 328 2.31 11.93 -23.79
C PHE A 328 2.81 12.91 -22.72
N LEU A 329 2.50 14.21 -22.84
CA LEU A 329 2.92 15.22 -21.87
C LEU A 329 2.36 14.90 -20.46
N SER A 330 1.10 14.48 -20.40
CA SER A 330 0.43 14.04 -19.18
C SER A 330 1.09 12.79 -18.57
N VAL A 331 1.53 11.84 -19.40
CA VAL A 331 2.32 10.66 -18.97
C VAL A 331 3.64 11.09 -18.34
N VAL A 332 4.43 11.93 -19.02
CA VAL A 332 5.74 12.39 -18.53
C VAL A 332 5.61 13.17 -17.21
N ARG A 333 4.60 14.03 -17.09
CA ARG A 333 4.29 14.74 -15.83
C ARG A 333 3.95 13.79 -14.70
N SER A 334 3.16 12.76 -14.96
CA SER A 334 2.85 11.75 -13.95
C SER A 334 4.09 10.98 -13.50
N ILE A 335 5.00 10.67 -14.43
CA ILE A 335 6.29 10.04 -14.12
C ILE A 335 7.14 10.98 -13.26
N ARG A 336 7.28 12.26 -13.64
CA ARG A 336 8.02 13.27 -12.84
C ARG A 336 7.55 13.32 -11.39
N GLU A 337 6.24 13.32 -11.17
CA GLU A 337 5.65 13.44 -9.83
C GLU A 337 5.88 12.18 -8.96
N HIS A 338 6.06 11.01 -9.58
CA HIS A 338 5.99 9.73 -8.86
C HIS A 338 7.23 8.84 -8.98
N ALA A 339 8.18 9.16 -9.87
CA ALA A 339 9.36 8.36 -10.16
C ALA A 339 10.07 7.92 -8.87
N PHE A 340 10.27 8.83 -7.92
CA PHE A 340 11.04 8.58 -6.70
C PHE A 340 10.20 8.63 -5.41
N ALA A 341 8.88 8.48 -5.51
CA ALA A 341 7.98 8.61 -4.36
C ALA A 341 8.18 7.52 -3.28
N THR A 342 8.67 6.34 -3.66
CA THR A 342 8.84 5.18 -2.77
C THR A 342 10.21 4.52 -2.87
N SER A 343 11.06 4.93 -3.82
CA SER A 343 12.41 4.40 -4.01
C SER A 343 13.31 5.47 -4.63
N PRO A 344 14.55 5.68 -4.14
CA PRO A 344 15.49 6.63 -4.72
C PRO A 344 16.23 6.10 -5.94
N TYR A 345 16.14 4.80 -6.22
CA TYR A 345 16.88 4.12 -7.28
C TYR A 345 16.33 4.45 -8.69
N PRO A 346 17.15 4.30 -9.75
CA PRO A 346 16.83 4.81 -11.08
C PRO A 346 15.52 4.25 -11.66
N VAL A 347 14.90 5.05 -12.54
CA VAL A 347 13.76 4.63 -13.37
C VAL A 347 14.19 4.55 -14.82
N ILE A 348 13.93 3.43 -15.48
CA ILE A 348 14.14 3.24 -16.91
C ILE A 348 12.81 3.45 -17.63
N ILE A 349 12.80 4.31 -18.64
CA ILE A 349 11.68 4.49 -19.57
C ILE A 349 12.05 3.79 -20.88
N SER A 350 11.38 2.67 -21.16
CA SER A 350 11.41 2.00 -22.46
C SER A 350 10.44 2.72 -23.39
N ILE A 351 10.96 3.39 -24.42
CA ILE A 351 10.13 4.08 -25.41
C ILE A 351 10.03 3.20 -26.65
N GLU A 352 8.80 2.84 -27.01
CA GLU A 352 8.47 2.28 -28.32
C GLU A 352 7.97 3.41 -29.22
N ASP A 353 8.80 3.82 -30.19
CA ASP A 353 8.58 5.04 -30.97
C ASP A 353 8.08 4.75 -32.39
N HIS A 354 6.87 5.26 -32.68
CA HIS A 354 6.21 5.27 -33.99
C HIS A 354 5.91 6.70 -34.46
N CYS A 355 6.52 7.71 -33.84
CA CYS A 355 6.33 9.12 -34.18
C CYS A 355 7.15 9.53 -35.41
N SER A 356 6.66 10.54 -36.13
CA SER A 356 7.44 11.22 -37.16
C SER A 356 8.60 12.01 -36.54
N THR A 357 9.63 12.32 -37.32
CA THR A 357 10.82 13.04 -36.83
C THR A 357 10.50 14.39 -36.18
N SER A 358 9.49 15.11 -36.67
CA SER A 358 9.05 16.37 -36.04
C SER A 358 8.47 16.14 -34.64
N ARG A 359 7.66 15.09 -34.47
CA ARG A 359 7.09 14.70 -33.18
C ARG A 359 8.15 14.08 -32.25
N GLN A 360 9.17 13.41 -32.77
CA GLN A 360 10.32 12.95 -31.98
C GLN A 360 11.12 14.10 -31.36
N ARG A 361 11.32 15.21 -32.10
CA ARG A 361 11.94 16.43 -31.54
C ARG A 361 11.11 16.99 -30.39
N LEU A 362 9.79 17.09 -30.59
CA LEU A 362 8.88 17.53 -29.54
C LEU A 362 8.89 16.57 -28.33
N MET A 363 8.96 15.25 -28.55
CA MET A 363 9.09 14.26 -27.48
C MET A 363 10.36 14.51 -26.65
N ALA A 364 11.50 14.75 -27.30
CA ALA A 364 12.75 15.09 -26.63
C ALA A 364 12.66 16.39 -25.83
N ASP A 365 12.02 17.43 -26.39
CA ASP A 365 11.81 18.72 -25.70
C ASP A 365 10.92 18.56 -24.46
N ILE A 366 9.83 17.79 -24.56
CA ILE A 366 8.94 17.47 -23.43
C ILE A 366 9.72 16.72 -22.35
N LEU A 367 10.46 15.67 -22.71
CA LEU A 367 11.25 14.89 -21.74
C LEU A 367 12.29 15.75 -21.03
N ARG A 368 13.03 16.59 -21.76
CA ARG A 368 14.02 17.50 -21.16
C ARG A 368 13.37 18.53 -20.24
N THR A 369 12.28 19.14 -20.67
CA THR A 369 11.59 20.20 -19.92
C THR A 369 10.93 19.65 -18.67
N GLU A 370 10.17 18.58 -18.80
CA GLU A 370 9.35 18.05 -17.71
C GLU A 370 10.16 17.15 -16.78
N LEU A 371 11.16 16.39 -17.23
CA LEU A 371 11.98 15.58 -16.32
C LEU A 371 13.15 16.37 -15.71
N GLY A 372 13.65 17.40 -16.41
CA GLY A 372 14.70 18.30 -15.91
C GLY A 372 15.92 17.54 -15.41
N GLU A 373 16.37 17.86 -14.19
CA GLU A 373 17.56 17.27 -13.56
C GLU A 373 17.50 15.75 -13.32
N TYR A 374 16.30 15.18 -13.30
CA TYR A 374 16.13 13.74 -13.15
C TYR A 374 16.52 13.02 -14.44
N LEU A 375 16.40 13.63 -15.61
CA LEU A 375 16.79 13.00 -16.86
C LEU A 375 18.31 12.83 -16.92
N LEU A 376 18.77 11.61 -17.14
CA LEU A 376 20.19 11.33 -17.39
C LEU A 376 20.52 11.67 -18.84
N THR A 377 21.22 12.79 -19.05
CA THR A 377 21.64 13.25 -20.39
C THR A 377 23.11 12.98 -20.69
N GLU A 378 23.93 12.89 -19.65
CA GLU A 378 25.38 12.65 -19.77
C GLU A 378 25.74 11.27 -19.17
N PRO A 379 26.74 10.58 -19.73
CA PRO A 379 27.22 9.32 -19.16
C PRO A 379 27.84 9.55 -17.78
N ILE A 380 27.67 8.57 -16.89
CA ILE A 380 28.41 8.51 -15.63
C ILE A 380 29.65 7.65 -15.90
N ASP A 381 30.83 8.22 -15.68
CA ASP A 381 32.09 7.49 -15.83
C ASP A 381 32.16 6.37 -14.77
N ASN A 382 32.26 5.14 -15.25
CA ASN A 382 32.41 3.94 -14.44
C ASN A 382 33.33 2.93 -15.15
N GLY A 383 34.31 3.44 -15.91
CA GLY A 383 35.21 2.62 -16.70
C GLY A 383 34.47 1.82 -17.79
N LYS A 384 34.53 0.49 -17.71
CA LYS A 384 33.90 -0.41 -18.71
C LYS A 384 32.52 -0.93 -18.29
N ASP A 385 32.14 -0.75 -17.02
CA ASP A 385 30.91 -1.31 -16.46
C ASP A 385 29.78 -0.28 -16.47
N LEU A 386 28.53 -0.77 -16.48
CA LEU A 386 27.39 0.12 -16.24
C LEU A 386 27.43 0.64 -14.79
N PRO A 387 27.01 1.90 -14.54
CA PRO A 387 26.94 2.45 -13.20
C PRO A 387 26.03 1.64 -12.28
N SER A 388 26.28 1.69 -10.98
CA SER A 388 25.46 1.03 -9.97
C SER A 388 24.12 1.73 -9.74
N PRO A 389 23.10 1.05 -9.20
CA PRO A 389 21.86 1.70 -8.77
C PRO A 389 22.12 2.87 -7.80
N TYR A 390 23.13 2.78 -6.93
CA TYR A 390 23.49 3.83 -5.99
C TYR A 390 24.00 5.11 -6.70
N GLN A 391 24.84 4.96 -7.73
CA GLN A 391 25.35 6.07 -8.55
C GLN A 391 24.22 6.73 -9.36
N LEU A 392 23.20 5.96 -9.75
CA LEU A 392 22.08 6.40 -10.58
C LEU A 392 20.85 6.86 -9.77
N ARG A 393 20.99 7.11 -8.47
CA ARG A 393 19.87 7.57 -7.65
C ARG A 393 19.28 8.88 -8.18
N TYR A 394 17.96 8.95 -8.17
CA TYR A 394 17.16 10.05 -8.68
C TYR A 394 17.37 10.34 -10.18
N LYS A 395 17.84 9.34 -10.95
CA LYS A 395 17.98 9.45 -12.40
C LYS A 395 16.92 8.65 -13.16
N ILE A 396 16.49 9.21 -14.28
CA ILE A 396 15.60 8.62 -15.26
C ILE A 396 16.42 8.37 -16.52
N ILE A 397 16.45 7.11 -16.94
CA ILE A 397 17.23 6.61 -18.06
C ILE A 397 16.28 6.33 -19.22
N LEU A 398 16.62 6.80 -20.42
CA LEU A 398 15.83 6.50 -21.62
C LEU A 398 16.43 5.29 -22.35
N LYS A 399 15.61 4.26 -22.54
CA LYS A 399 15.89 3.16 -23.45
C LYS A 399 15.16 3.47 -24.76
N HIS A 400 15.91 3.90 -25.76
CA HIS A 400 15.41 4.20 -27.11
C HIS A 400 16.47 3.83 -28.15
N LYS A 401 16.06 3.67 -29.42
CA LYS A 401 16.99 3.47 -30.54
C LYS A 401 17.95 4.66 -30.63
N LYS A 402 19.26 4.40 -30.70
CA LYS A 402 20.31 5.40 -30.96
C LYS A 402 20.74 5.27 -32.42
N PHE A 403 20.85 6.40 -33.13
CA PHE A 403 21.43 6.41 -34.47
C PHE A 403 22.91 5.97 -34.41
N SER A 404 23.35 5.17 -35.38
CA SER A 404 24.77 4.85 -35.51
C SER A 404 25.57 6.13 -35.77
N GLU A 405 26.73 6.25 -35.13
CA GLU A 405 27.66 7.37 -35.35
C GLU A 405 28.30 7.32 -36.74
N ASN A 406 28.10 6.23 -37.50
CA ASN A 406 28.60 6.07 -38.85
C ASN A 406 27.69 6.80 -39.88
N PRO A 407 28.18 7.85 -40.58
CA PRO A 407 27.37 8.68 -41.48
C PRO A 407 26.75 7.92 -42.65
N GLU A 408 27.36 6.83 -43.12
CA GLU A 408 26.91 6.07 -44.29
C GLU A 408 25.60 5.29 -44.07
N ILE A 409 25.25 5.00 -42.81
CA ILE A 409 24.02 4.27 -42.46
C ILE A 409 22.82 5.25 -42.30
N ARG A 410 23.06 6.57 -42.30
CA ARG A 410 21.99 7.60 -42.18
C ARG A 410 21.03 7.68 -43.38
N MET A 411 21.31 6.98 -44.49
CA MET A 411 20.56 7.09 -45.76
C MET A 411 19.78 5.81 -46.15
N LYS A 412 19.33 5.00 -45.18
CA LYS A 412 18.28 4.00 -45.49
C LYS A 412 16.94 4.47 -44.91
N PRO A 413 15.88 4.59 -45.74
CA PRO A 413 14.55 5.05 -45.32
C PRO A 413 13.96 4.30 -44.15
#